data_AF-A0A3D1R8S9-F1
#
_entry.id   AF-A0A3D1R8S9-F1
#
_cell.length_a   1.000
_cell.length_b   1.000
_cell.length_c   1.000
_cell.angle_alpha   90.00
_cell.angle_beta   90.00
_cell.angle_gamma   90.00
#
_symmetry.space_group_name_H-M   'P 1'
#
loop_
_entity.id
_entity.type
_entity.pdbx_description
1 polymer ?
#
loop_
_entity_poly.entity_id
_entity_poly.type
_entity_poly.pdbx_seq_one_letter_code
_entity_poly.pdbx_strand_id
1 'polypeptide(L)'
;MKRQARDALLRWLREDDDSRLEDLFASADQVRRESVGDAVHLRGLVEISNYCRRGCLYCGLRAPNAKLARYRMSAEQVLACAHLASRLGYGTVVMQAGEDPGIG
;
A
#
# COMPACT_ATOMS: atom_id res chain seq x y z
N MET A 1 20.83 1.38 -11.58
CA MET A 1 19.49 1.92 -11.92
C MET A 1 19.66 3.09 -12.87
N LYS A 2 19.22 2.99 -14.13
CA LYS A 2 19.41 4.07 -15.12
C LYS A 2 18.43 5.19 -14.80
N ARG A 3 18.94 6.37 -14.44
CA ARG A 3 18.12 7.55 -14.16
C ARG A 3 17.59 8.10 -15.48
N GLN A 4 16.27 8.10 -15.66
CA GLN A 4 15.67 8.74 -16.82
C GLN A 4 15.73 10.26 -16.69
N ALA A 5 15.93 10.94 -17.82
CA ALA A 5 15.80 12.39 -17.87
C ALA A 5 14.35 12.80 -17.58
N ARG A 6 14.15 13.94 -16.89
CA ARG A 6 12.82 14.45 -16.53
C ARG A 6 11.87 14.52 -17.72
N ASP A 7 12.36 15.00 -18.86
CA ASP A 7 11.53 15.19 -20.05
C ASP A 7 11.08 13.85 -20.65
N ALA A 8 11.87 12.78 -20.48
CA ALA A 8 11.45 11.43 -20.87
C ALA A 8 10.33 10.91 -19.96
N LEU A 9 10.42 11.14 -18.65
CA LEU A 9 9.37 10.77 -17.70
C LEU A 9 8.07 11.53 -17.99
N LEU A 10 8.15 12.82 -18.25
CA LEU A 10 6.98 13.65 -18.58
C LEU A 10 6.29 13.22 -19.88
N ARG A 11 7.04 12.70 -20.86
CA ARG A 11 6.46 12.13 -22.07
C ARG A 11 5.66 10.87 -21.73
N TRP A 12 6.25 9.91 -21.01
CA TRP A 12 5.55 8.67 -20.64
C TRP A 12 4.32 8.91 -19.75
N LEU A 13 4.38 9.87 -18.83
CA LEU A 13 3.24 10.23 -17.96
C LEU A 13 2.07 10.89 -18.71
N ARG A 14 2.29 11.36 -19.94
CA ARG A 14 1.27 12.00 -20.80
C ARG A 14 0.87 11.13 -21.97
N GLU A 15 1.45 9.95 -22.11
CA GLU A 15 1.17 9.02 -23.19
C GLU A 15 -0.26 8.48 -23.07
N ASP A 16 -0.99 8.50 -24.18
CA ASP A 16 -2.36 8.00 -24.30
C ASP A 16 -2.54 7.02 -25.47
N ASP A 17 -1.48 6.75 -26.25
CA ASP A 17 -1.48 5.70 -27.26
C ASP A 17 -1.33 4.32 -26.61
N ASP A 18 -2.36 3.49 -26.74
CA ASP A 18 -2.43 2.16 -26.14
C ASP A 18 -1.26 1.26 -26.56
N SER A 19 -0.84 1.30 -27.84
CA SER A 19 0.26 0.45 -28.33
C SER A 19 1.60 0.83 -27.69
N ARG A 20 1.82 2.12 -27.47
CA ARG A 20 3.02 2.62 -26.79
C ARG A 20 2.99 2.36 -25.29
N LEU A 21 1.80 2.34 -24.69
CA LEU A 21 1.63 1.96 -23.28
C LEU A 21 1.86 0.46 -23.08
N GLU A 22 1.44 -0.40 -24.02
CA GLU A 22 1.76 -1.82 -24.01
C GLU A 22 3.27 -2.06 -24.01
N ASP A 23 4.02 -1.36 -24.88
CA ASP A 23 5.48 -1.41 -24.91
C ASP A 23 6.10 -0.98 -23.56
N LEU A 24 5.58 0.08 -22.94
CA LEU A 24 6.03 0.57 -21.64
C LEU A 24 5.79 -0.49 -20.54
N PHE A 25 4.61 -1.11 -20.53
CA PHE A 25 4.25 -2.14 -19.55
C PHE A 25 5.09 -3.40 -19.73
N ALA A 26 5.33 -3.83 -20.98
CA ALA A 26 6.20 -4.96 -21.28
C ALA A 26 7.65 -4.68 -20.82
N SER A 27 8.15 -3.46 -21.03
CA SER A 27 9.48 -3.06 -20.55
C SER A 27 9.55 -3.05 -19.02
N ALA A 28 8.53 -2.54 -18.34
CA ALA A 28 8.45 -2.57 -16.88
C ALA A 28 8.42 -4.00 -16.33
N ASP A 29 7.67 -4.89 -16.99
CA ASP A 29 7.58 -6.31 -16.62
C ASP A 29 8.92 -7.04 -16.80
N GLN A 30 9.64 -6.76 -17.89
CA GLN A 30 10.98 -7.29 -18.12
C GLN A 30 11.94 -6.86 -17.01
N VAL A 31 11.97 -5.56 -16.66
CA VAL A 31 12.84 -5.05 -15.59
C VAL A 31 12.47 -5.68 -14.24
N ARG A 32 11.17 -5.84 -13.95
CA ARG A 32 10.67 -6.52 -12.75
C ARG A 32 11.16 -7.98 -12.72
N ARG A 33 11.06 -8.73 -13.82
CA ARG A 33 11.55 -10.12 -13.90
C ARG A 33 13.05 -10.23 -13.70
N GLU A 34 13.83 -9.39 -14.36
CA GLU A 34 15.29 -9.40 -14.26
C GLU A 34 15.78 -9.00 -12.86
N SER A 35 15.04 -8.10 -12.18
CA SER A 35 15.47 -7.54 -10.89
C SER A 35 15.01 -8.37 -9.69
N VAL A 36 13.77 -8.88 -9.70
CA VAL A 36 13.14 -9.54 -8.54
C VAL A 36 12.56 -10.91 -8.85
N GLY A 37 12.71 -11.41 -10.08
CA GLY A 37 12.20 -12.71 -10.50
C GLY A 37 10.67 -12.72 -10.65
N ASP A 38 10.11 -13.93 -10.63
CA ASP A 38 8.67 -14.17 -10.81
C ASP A 38 7.93 -14.46 -9.49
N ALA A 39 8.63 -14.43 -8.35
CA ALA A 39 8.00 -14.64 -7.05
C ALA A 39 7.10 -13.45 -6.68
N VAL A 40 5.88 -13.76 -6.20
CA VAL A 40 4.95 -12.76 -5.64
C VAL A 40 4.92 -12.89 -4.13
N HIS A 41 5.35 -11.85 -3.42
CA HIS A 41 5.40 -11.83 -1.96
C HIS A 41 4.10 -11.31 -1.35
N LEU A 42 3.32 -12.19 -0.71
CA LEU A 42 2.08 -11.83 -0.03
C LEU A 42 2.34 -11.18 1.33
N ARG A 43 1.56 -10.14 1.67
CA ARG A 43 1.62 -9.42 2.96
C ARG A 43 0.24 -9.35 3.59
N GLY A 44 0.12 -9.80 4.84
CA GLY A 44 -1.12 -9.70 5.60
C GLY A 44 -1.30 -8.29 6.15
N LEU A 45 -2.23 -7.51 5.58
CA LEU A 45 -2.53 -6.16 6.06
C LEU A 45 -3.52 -6.22 7.24
N VAL A 46 -3.15 -5.61 8.36
CA VAL A 46 -3.99 -5.50 9.56
C VAL A 46 -4.16 -4.03 9.90
N GLU A 47 -5.37 -3.51 9.74
CA GLU A 47 -5.72 -2.12 10.03
C GLU A 47 -6.13 -1.98 11.51
N ILE A 48 -5.17 -1.69 12.38
CA ILE A 48 -5.31 -1.81 13.84
C ILE A 48 -6.12 -0.68 14.49
N SER A 49 -6.25 0.47 13.82
CA SER A 49 -7.11 1.58 14.24
C SER A 49 -7.45 2.48 13.08
N ASN A 50 -8.67 3.00 13.10
CA ASN A 50 -9.14 3.98 12.14
C ASN A 50 -9.28 5.39 12.74
N TYR A 51 -8.83 5.61 13.98
CA TYR A 51 -8.67 6.96 14.55
C TYR A 51 -7.51 7.66 13.85
N CYS A 52 -7.65 8.97 13.60
CA CYS A 52 -6.61 9.77 12.98
C CYS A 52 -6.74 11.22 13.41
N ARG A 53 -5.64 11.87 13.80
CA ARG A 53 -5.63 13.30 14.14
C ARG A 53 -5.56 14.24 12.93
N ARG A 54 -5.38 13.70 11.71
CA ARG A 54 -5.16 14.50 10.49
C ARG A 54 -6.45 14.83 9.76
N GLY A 55 -6.43 15.94 9.02
CA GLY A 55 -7.56 16.47 8.25
C GLY A 55 -7.50 16.22 6.74
N CYS A 56 -6.72 15.23 6.27
CA CYS A 56 -6.45 15.01 4.85
C CYS A 56 -7.73 15.04 4.00
N LEU A 57 -7.74 15.83 2.92
CA LEU A 57 -8.95 16.11 2.14
C LEU A 57 -9.46 14.90 1.35
N TYR A 58 -8.57 13.95 1.03
CA TYR A 58 -8.88 12.73 0.28
C TYR A 58 -9.16 11.52 1.19
N CYS A 59 -8.91 11.61 2.50
CA CYS A 59 -8.92 10.44 3.39
C CYS A 59 -10.22 10.34 4.18
N GLY A 60 -10.90 9.18 4.07
CA GLY A 60 -12.10 8.90 4.87
C GLY A 60 -11.85 8.84 6.39
N LEU A 61 -10.63 8.53 6.82
CA LEU A 61 -10.26 8.46 8.24
C LEU A 61 -10.04 9.83 8.88
N ARG A 62 -10.08 10.92 8.10
CA ARG A 62 -9.80 12.28 8.58
C ARG A 62 -10.58 12.61 9.86
N ALA A 63 -9.94 13.35 10.77
CA ALA A 63 -10.49 13.70 12.07
C ALA A 63 -11.91 14.30 12.00
N PRO A 64 -12.25 15.19 11.04
CA PRO A 64 -13.58 15.79 11.02
C PRO A 64 -14.69 14.88 10.49
N ASN A 65 -14.38 13.67 10.00
CA ASN A 65 -15.40 12.72 9.59
C ASN A 65 -16.06 12.08 10.82
N ALA A 66 -17.16 12.68 11.28
CA ALA A 66 -17.94 12.22 12.42
C ALA A 66 -18.94 11.10 12.09
N LYS A 67 -19.13 10.77 10.79
CA LYS A 67 -20.03 9.70 10.36
C LYS A 67 -19.37 8.31 10.42
N LEU A 68 -18.04 8.26 10.56
CA LEU A 68 -17.28 7.03 10.63
C LEU A 68 -17.29 6.47 12.06
N ALA A 69 -17.78 5.24 12.24
CA ALA A 69 -17.62 4.50 13.48
C ALA A 69 -16.13 4.24 13.73
N ARG A 70 -15.64 4.69 14.89
CA ARG A 70 -14.21 4.61 15.22
C ARG A 70 -13.92 3.36 16.04
N TYR A 71 -12.81 2.69 15.74
CA TYR A 71 -12.36 1.49 16.46
C TYR A 71 -10.85 1.51 16.71
N ARG A 72 -10.45 0.78 17.75
CA ARG A 72 -9.08 0.36 18.03
C ARG A 72 -9.12 -1.13 18.35
N MET A 73 -8.25 -1.89 17.71
CA MET A 73 -8.05 -3.30 18.05
C MET A 73 -7.28 -3.39 19.37
N SER A 74 -7.60 -4.39 20.19
CA SER A 74 -6.76 -4.77 21.34
C SER A 74 -5.48 -5.46 20.86
N ALA A 75 -4.45 -5.49 21.71
CA ALA A 75 -3.20 -6.19 21.39
C ALA A 75 -3.45 -7.68 21.08
N GLU A 76 -4.37 -8.33 21.81
CA GLU A 76 -4.74 -9.73 21.58
C GLU A 76 -5.41 -9.93 20.22
N GLN A 77 -6.26 -8.99 19.79
CA GLN A 77 -6.88 -9.03 18.47
C GLN A 77 -5.82 -8.87 17.36
N VAL A 78 -4.86 -7.95 17.53
CA VAL A 78 -3.76 -7.75 16.57
C VAL A 78 -2.88 -9.00 16.48
N LEU A 79 -2.51 -9.59 17.62
CA LEU A 79 -1.76 -10.85 17.70
C LEU A 79 -2.52 -12.01 17.05
N ALA A 80 -3.83 -12.12 17.28
CA ALA A 80 -4.66 -13.15 16.66
C ALA A 80 -4.66 -13.04 15.12
N CYS A 81 -4.74 -11.81 14.59
CA CYS A 81 -4.62 -11.55 13.15
C CYS A 81 -3.22 -11.92 12.62
N ALA A 82 -2.15 -11.58 13.34
CA ALA A 82 -0.79 -11.93 12.94
C ALA A 82 -0.57 -13.45 12.92
N HIS A 83 -1.08 -14.18 13.92
CA HIS A 83 -1.04 -15.65 13.93
C HIS A 83 -1.87 -16.25 12.80
N LEU A 84 -3.03 -15.68 12.48
CA LEU A 84 -3.82 -16.11 11.34
C LEU A 84 -3.06 -15.93 10.02
N ALA A 85 -2.44 -14.76 9.81
CA ALA A 85 -1.63 -14.48 8.63
C ALA A 85 -0.47 -15.49 8.49
N SER A 86 0.24 -15.79 9.60
CA SER A 86 1.29 -16.81 9.60
C SER A 86 0.75 -18.21 9.23
N ARG A 87 -0.39 -18.64 9.79
CA ARG A 87 -1.03 -19.93 9.43
C ARG A 87 -1.47 -20.01 7.97
N LEU A 88 -1.84 -18.87 7.37
CA LEU A 88 -2.21 -18.77 5.96
C LEU A 88 -0.98 -18.67 5.02
N GLY A 89 0.24 -18.73 5.57
CA GLY A 89 1.47 -18.72 4.78
C GLY A 89 1.98 -17.32 4.39
N TYR A 90 1.44 -16.25 4.98
CA TYR A 90 1.99 -14.90 4.77
C TYR A 90 3.32 -14.76 5.51
N GLY A 91 4.39 -14.43 4.77
CA GLY A 91 5.73 -14.20 5.33
C GLY A 91 5.92 -12.83 6.00
N THR A 92 4.95 -11.93 5.89
CA THR A 92 5.01 -10.58 6.47
C THR A 92 3.62 -10.08 6.84
N VAL A 93 3.53 -9.40 7.99
CA VAL A 93 2.33 -8.69 8.43
C VAL A 93 2.63 -7.19 8.41
N VAL A 94 1.70 -6.40 7.87
CA VAL A 94 1.75 -4.93 7.87
C VAL A 94 0.69 -4.44 8.84
N MET A 95 1.11 -3.74 9.89
CA MET A 95 0.20 -3.03 10.79
C MET A 95 0.04 -1.60 10.30
N GLN A 96 -1.19 -1.20 10.02
CA GLN A 96 -1.52 0.13 9.55
C GLN A 96 -2.57 0.75 10.47
N ALA A 97 -2.46 2.04 10.72
CA ALA A 97 -3.51 2.82 11.37
C ALA A 97 -3.55 4.22 10.78
N GLY A 98 -4.61 4.96 11.11
CA GLY A 98 -4.50 6.41 11.08
C GLY A 98 -3.46 6.91 12.09
N GLU A 99 -3.19 8.22 12.08
CA GLU A 99 -2.28 8.81 13.06
C GLU A 99 -2.99 8.97 14.41
N ASP A 100 -3.04 7.88 15.14
CA ASP A 100 -3.81 7.68 16.36
C ASP A 100 -2.93 7.85 17.62
N PRO A 101 -3.13 8.92 18.42
CA PRO A 101 -2.40 9.09 19.68
C PRO A 101 -2.69 8.02 20.73
N GLY A 102 -3.76 7.22 20.55
CA GLY A 102 -4.12 6.12 21.44
C GLY A 102 -3.36 4.81 21.19
N ILE A 103 -2.47 4.77 20.19
CA ILE A 103 -1.56 3.66 19.92
C ILE A 103 -0.14 4.20 20.10
N GLY A 104 0.41 4.00 21.29
CA GLY A 104 1.74 4.46 21.69
C GLY A 104 2.16 3.78 22.98
#